data_AF-A0A963DHE5-F1
#
_entry.id   AF-A0A963DHE5-F1
#
_cell.length_a   1.000
_cell.length_b   1.000
_cell.length_c   1.000
_cell.angle_alpha   90.00
_cell.angle_beta   90.00
_cell.angle_gamma   90.00
#
_symmetry.space_group_name_H-M   'P 1'
#
loop_
_entity.id
_entity.type
_entity.pdbx_description
1 polymer ?
#
loop_
_entity_poly.entity_id
_entity_poly.type
_entity_poly.pdbx_seq_one_letter_code
_entity_poly.pdbx_strand_id
1 'polypeptide(L)'
;VEESDLSVLALVENIDRADLSDYEIVKALRRIEGLFPTRKKLAESLGLNREDMYRYFTFEHLPEPILARLDANPRLLSRAAATDIKRVMQSIEPPSLALQLLNRAWDLLEAGRLEQTKISQFLLRELRVFKEGDAAKSHETQTLARNGQSMGSISRDKKHLVIKLKIDVLSDEEEAKLRNFIEQLTAGSV
;
A
#
# COMPACT_ATOMS: atom_id res chain seq x y z
N VAL A 1 -28.77 14.64 37.31
CA VAL A 1 -28.29 14.06 36.04
C VAL A 1 -28.35 15.19 35.04
N GLU A 2 -27.20 15.70 34.61
CA GLU A 2 -27.16 16.80 33.63
C GLU A 2 -27.60 16.28 32.25
N GLU A 3 -28.05 17.16 31.37
CA GLU A 3 -28.51 16.82 30.01
C GLU A 3 -27.39 16.16 29.17
N SER A 4 -26.13 16.48 29.49
CA SER A 4 -24.92 15.83 28.99
C SER A 4 -24.83 14.36 29.39
N ASP A 5 -25.10 14.02 30.65
CA ASP A 5 -25.09 12.65 31.17
C ASP A 5 -26.19 11.80 30.53
N LEU A 6 -27.37 12.37 30.31
CA LEU A 6 -28.49 11.72 29.59
C LEU A 6 -28.14 11.45 28.12
N SER A 7 -27.45 12.38 27.46
CA SER A 7 -26.99 12.23 26.07
C SER A 7 -25.88 11.17 25.93
N VAL A 8 -24.97 11.11 26.91
CA VAL A 8 -23.94 10.06 27.01
C VAL A 8 -24.60 8.70 27.21
N LEU A 9 -25.54 8.59 28.16
CA LEU A 9 -26.27 7.35 28.44
C LEU A 9 -27.02 6.84 27.20
N ALA A 10 -27.73 7.71 26.48
CA ALA A 10 -28.42 7.33 25.25
C ALA A 10 -27.46 6.87 24.14
N LEU A 11 -26.26 7.44 24.07
CA LEU A 11 -25.26 7.05 23.07
C LEU A 11 -24.56 5.73 23.44
N VAL A 12 -24.31 5.51 24.73
CA VAL A 12 -23.82 4.23 25.26
C VAL A 12 -24.86 3.13 25.04
N GLU A 13 -26.14 3.39 25.32
CA GLU A 13 -27.23 2.43 25.08
C GLU A 13 -27.39 2.10 23.58
N ASN A 14 -27.16 3.08 22.70
CA ASN A 14 -27.13 2.83 21.25
C ASN A 14 -25.90 2.02 20.79
N ILE A 15 -24.76 2.12 21.48
CA ILE A 15 -23.57 1.30 21.20
C ILE A 15 -23.81 -0.15 21.63
N ASP A 16 -24.56 -0.35 22.73
CA ASP A 16 -24.91 -1.68 23.25
C ASP A 16 -26.03 -2.36 22.43
N ARG A 17 -26.64 -1.66 21.47
CA ARG A 17 -27.53 -2.30 20.48
C ARG A 17 -26.72 -3.27 19.64
N ALA A 18 -27.05 -4.55 19.77
CA ALA A 18 -26.33 -5.73 19.28
C ALA A 18 -26.13 -5.88 17.75
N ASP A 19 -26.20 -4.81 16.97
CA ASP A 19 -26.13 -4.86 15.50
C ASP A 19 -25.13 -3.87 14.88
N LEU A 20 -24.27 -3.22 15.67
CA LEU A 20 -23.21 -2.38 15.12
C LEU A 20 -22.06 -3.24 14.57
N SER A 21 -21.50 -2.83 13.43
CA SER A 21 -20.26 -3.41 12.94
C SER A 21 -19.06 -2.99 13.80
N ASP A 22 -17.97 -3.76 13.72
CA ASP A 22 -16.70 -3.39 14.35
C ASP A 22 -16.26 -1.95 14.01
N TYR A 23 -16.49 -1.49 12.77
CA TYR A 23 -16.16 -0.16 12.32
C TYR A 23 -17.08 0.92 12.91
N GLU A 24 -18.38 0.66 12.99
CA GLU A 24 -19.36 1.56 13.59
C GLU A 24 -19.12 1.74 15.09
N ILE A 25 -18.72 0.67 15.79
CA ILE A 25 -18.30 0.74 17.19
C ILE A 25 -17.17 1.75 17.34
N VAL A 26 -16.13 1.73 16.48
CA VAL A 26 -15.05 2.73 16.54
C VAL A 26 -15.56 4.15 16.36
N LYS A 27 -16.41 4.38 15.35
CA LYS A 27 -16.95 5.72 15.05
C LYS A 27 -17.78 6.23 16.23
N ALA A 28 -18.55 5.37 16.87
CA ALA A 28 -19.33 5.71 18.05
C ALA A 28 -18.43 6.02 19.26
N LEU A 29 -17.43 5.17 19.53
CA LEU A 29 -16.42 5.41 20.56
C LEU A 29 -15.74 6.77 20.40
N ARG A 30 -15.41 7.17 19.16
CA ARG A 30 -14.79 8.47 18.87
C ARG A 30 -15.68 9.67 19.13
N ARG A 31 -16.99 9.55 18.90
CA ARG A 31 -17.95 10.62 19.19
C ARG A 31 -18.06 10.90 20.68
N ILE A 32 -17.97 9.86 21.51
CA ILE A 32 -18.08 9.98 22.98
C ILE A 32 -16.75 10.15 23.69
N GLU A 33 -15.62 9.89 23.04
CA GLU A 33 -14.30 9.91 23.69
C GLU A 33 -14.03 11.22 24.44
N GLY A 34 -14.40 12.36 23.87
CA GLY A 34 -14.22 13.68 24.48
C GLY A 34 -15.10 13.96 25.71
N LEU A 35 -16.12 13.13 25.94
CA LEU A 35 -17.00 13.22 27.11
C LEU A 35 -16.37 12.56 28.35
N PHE A 36 -15.28 11.81 28.16
CA PHE A 36 -14.56 11.14 29.23
C PHE A 36 -13.19 11.78 29.44
N PRO A 37 -12.72 11.93 30.69
CA PRO A 37 -11.43 12.55 30.97
C PRO A 37 -10.25 11.68 30.51
N THR A 38 -10.46 10.37 30.36
CA THR A 38 -9.45 9.45 29.83
C THR A 38 -10.12 8.31 29.07
N ARG A 39 -9.39 7.78 28.08
CA ARG A 39 -9.69 6.50 27.42
C ARG A 39 -9.93 5.34 28.39
N LYS A 40 -9.23 5.32 29.54
CA LYS A 40 -9.42 4.29 30.57
C LYS A 40 -10.82 4.35 31.16
N LYS A 41 -11.30 5.55 31.53
CA LYS A 41 -12.65 5.75 32.06
C LYS A 41 -13.74 5.45 31.02
N LEU A 42 -13.48 5.76 29.75
CA LEU A 42 -14.36 5.36 28.64
C LEU A 42 -14.51 3.83 28.58
N ALA A 43 -13.39 3.08 28.56
CA ALA A 43 -13.41 1.63 28.53
C ALA A 43 -14.17 1.03 29.73
N GLU A 44 -13.88 1.51 30.94
CA GLU A 44 -14.56 1.10 32.18
C GLU A 44 -16.07 1.33 32.12
N SER A 45 -16.50 2.48 31.59
CA SER A 45 -17.92 2.84 31.47
C SER A 45 -18.68 1.99 30.44
N LEU A 46 -17.97 1.36 29.50
CA LEU A 46 -18.52 0.48 28.47
C LEU A 46 -18.35 -1.01 28.81
N GLY A 47 -17.79 -1.35 29.98
CA GLY A 47 -17.47 -2.74 30.33
C GLY A 47 -16.39 -3.38 29.44
N LEU A 48 -15.62 -2.57 28.71
CA LEU A 48 -14.54 -3.03 27.83
C LEU A 48 -13.21 -3.03 28.59
N ASN A 49 -12.36 -4.03 28.32
CA ASN A 49 -10.97 -3.94 28.76
C ASN A 49 -10.21 -2.94 27.87
N ARG A 50 -9.14 -2.35 28.43
CA ARG A 50 -8.34 -1.33 27.75
C ARG A 50 -7.75 -1.85 26.44
N GLU A 51 -7.28 -3.10 26.39
CA GLU A 51 -6.63 -3.68 25.21
C GLU A 51 -7.60 -3.83 24.04
N ASP A 52 -8.82 -4.33 24.30
CA ASP A 52 -9.87 -4.47 23.31
C ASP A 52 -10.34 -3.14 22.76
N MET A 53 -10.40 -2.10 23.61
CA MET A 53 -10.67 -0.73 23.15
C MET A 53 -9.56 -0.21 22.22
N TYR A 54 -8.28 -0.49 22.48
CA TYR A 54 -7.20 -0.10 21.56
C TYR A 54 -7.27 -0.84 20.21
N ARG A 55 -7.77 -2.08 20.19
CA ARG A 55 -7.94 -2.83 18.94
C ARG A 55 -8.97 -2.18 18.02
N TYR A 56 -9.99 -1.49 18.55
CA TYR A 56 -10.96 -0.74 17.75
C TYR A 56 -10.31 0.44 17.01
N PHE A 57 -9.30 1.09 17.59
CA PHE A 57 -8.60 2.18 16.90
C PHE A 57 -7.68 1.75 15.76
N THR A 58 -7.65 0.45 15.43
CA THR A 58 -6.89 -0.06 14.28
C THR A 58 -7.38 0.51 12.95
N PHE A 59 -8.70 0.71 12.81
CA PHE A 59 -9.30 1.24 11.59
C PHE A 59 -8.76 2.63 11.23
N GLU A 60 -8.35 3.45 12.21
CA GLU A 60 -7.80 4.80 11.97
C GLU A 60 -6.46 4.82 11.24
N HIS A 61 -5.78 3.69 11.21
CA HIS A 61 -4.54 3.56 10.46
C HIS A 61 -4.78 3.18 9.01
N LEU A 62 -6.03 2.94 8.61
CA LEU A 62 -6.37 2.73 7.21
C LEU A 62 -6.33 4.07 6.47
N PRO A 63 -5.86 4.08 5.21
CA PRO A 63 -5.87 5.30 4.39
C PRO A 63 -7.28 5.86 4.16
N GLU A 64 -7.39 7.18 3.99
CA GLU A 64 -8.67 7.87 3.78
C GLU A 64 -9.56 7.26 2.68
N PRO A 65 -9.04 6.85 1.50
CA PRO A 65 -9.87 6.20 0.48
C PRO A 65 -10.54 4.91 0.95
N ILE A 66 -9.93 4.21 1.90
CA ILE A 66 -10.45 2.97 2.48
C ILE A 66 -11.49 3.28 3.56
N LEU A 67 -11.25 4.30 4.38
CA LEU A 67 -12.22 4.79 5.35
C LEU A 67 -13.53 5.23 4.68
N ALA A 68 -13.45 5.97 3.57
CA ALA A 68 -14.62 6.39 2.81
C ALA A 68 -15.47 5.20 2.30
N ARG A 69 -14.82 4.09 1.92
CA ARG A 69 -15.52 2.86 1.49
C ARG A 69 -16.15 2.13 2.68
N LEU A 70 -15.50 2.14 3.84
CA LEU A 70 -16.08 1.61 5.08
C LEU A 70 -17.26 2.45 5.58
N ASP A 71 -17.23 3.76 5.41
CA ASP A 71 -18.39 4.62 5.70
C ASP A 71 -19.60 4.25 4.83
N ALA A 72 -19.38 3.80 3.58
CA ALA A 72 -20.44 3.32 2.69
C ALA A 72 -20.89 1.88 2.98
N ASN A 73 -19.99 1.00 3.44
CA ASN A 73 -20.29 -0.39 3.78
C ASN A 73 -19.54 -0.83 5.07
N PRO A 74 -20.08 -0.52 6.26
CA PRO A 74 -19.36 -0.66 7.52
C PRO A 74 -19.10 -2.11 7.96
N ARG A 75 -19.80 -3.09 7.36
CA ARG A 75 -19.64 -4.52 7.71
C ARG A 75 -18.61 -5.24 6.86
N LEU A 76 -18.03 -4.57 5.87
CA LEU A 76 -17.13 -5.19 4.90
C LEU A 76 -15.81 -5.68 5.52
N LEU A 77 -15.39 -5.06 6.63
CA LEU A 77 -14.13 -5.36 7.29
C LEU A 77 -14.32 -5.48 8.81
N SER A 78 -13.85 -6.60 9.37
CA SER A 78 -13.73 -6.78 10.82
C SER A 78 -12.49 -6.12 11.38
N ARG A 79 -12.48 -5.90 12.70
CA ARG A 79 -11.34 -5.41 13.48
C ARG A 79 -10.10 -6.29 13.33
N ALA A 80 -10.29 -7.61 13.29
CA ALA A 80 -9.22 -8.58 13.12
C ALA A 80 -8.55 -8.41 11.74
N ALA A 81 -9.36 -8.35 10.67
CA ALA A 81 -8.84 -8.13 9.32
C ALA A 81 -8.16 -6.75 9.18
N ALA A 82 -8.72 -5.68 9.78
CA ALA A 82 -8.07 -4.36 9.81
C ALA A 82 -6.68 -4.40 10.46
N THR A 83 -6.51 -5.22 11.50
CA THR A 83 -5.23 -5.39 12.22
C THR A 83 -4.20 -6.07 11.34
N ASP A 84 -4.61 -7.14 10.66
CA ASP A 84 -3.75 -7.88 9.75
C ASP A 84 -3.36 -7.06 8.52
N ILE A 85 -4.27 -6.25 7.98
CA ILE A 85 -4.00 -5.34 6.86
C ILE A 85 -2.97 -4.30 7.28
N LYS A 86 -3.19 -3.60 8.40
CA LYS A 86 -2.26 -2.58 8.92
C LYS A 86 -0.84 -3.15 9.04
N ARG A 87 -0.72 -4.32 9.66
CA ARG A 87 0.57 -5.00 9.85
C ARG A 87 1.28 -5.29 8.53
N VAL A 88 0.55 -5.79 7.53
CA VAL A 88 1.14 -6.06 6.21
C VAL A 88 1.48 -4.77 5.47
N MET A 89 0.63 -3.76 5.50
CA MET A 89 0.90 -2.47 4.86
C MET A 89 2.19 -1.81 5.37
N GLN A 90 2.47 -1.90 6.67
CA GLN A 90 3.71 -1.39 7.27
C GLN A 90 4.98 -2.09 6.77
N SER A 91 4.86 -3.26 6.14
CA SER A 91 5.98 -3.99 5.54
C SER A 91 6.18 -3.70 4.05
N ILE A 92 5.29 -2.92 3.43
CA ILE A 92 5.29 -2.66 1.98
C ILE A 92 5.79 -1.24 1.72
N GLU A 93 6.94 -1.16 1.06
CA GLU A 93 7.55 0.10 0.62
C GLU A 93 7.53 0.21 -0.92
N PRO A 94 7.26 1.40 -1.49
CA PRO A 94 6.84 2.63 -0.80
C PRO A 94 5.36 2.57 -0.32
N PRO A 95 4.91 3.46 0.59
CA PRO A 95 3.52 3.46 1.09
C PRO A 95 2.47 3.63 -0.02
N SER A 96 2.82 4.30 -1.11
CA SER A 96 1.97 4.43 -2.30
C SER A 96 1.71 3.08 -2.99
N LEU A 97 2.68 2.17 -2.99
CA LEU A 97 2.49 0.80 -3.48
C LEU A 97 1.56 0.02 -2.54
N ALA A 98 1.74 0.14 -1.23
CA ALA A 98 0.86 -0.49 -0.24
C ALA A 98 -0.61 -0.09 -0.46
N LEU A 99 -0.87 1.21 -0.66
CA LEU A 99 -2.20 1.74 -0.98
C LEU A 99 -2.72 1.20 -2.32
N GLN A 100 -1.90 1.16 -3.37
CA GLN A 100 -2.29 0.63 -4.67
C GLN A 100 -2.71 -0.85 -4.60
N LEU A 101 -1.95 -1.66 -3.86
CA LEU A 101 -2.27 -3.08 -3.65
C LEU A 101 -3.55 -3.24 -2.83
N LEU A 102 -3.73 -2.40 -1.80
CA LEU A 102 -4.94 -2.43 -0.97
C LEU A 102 -6.19 -2.04 -1.76
N ASN A 103 -6.14 -1.01 -2.59
CA ASN A 103 -7.28 -0.63 -3.45
C ASN A 103 -7.71 -1.80 -4.35
N ARG A 104 -6.76 -2.50 -4.98
CA ARG A 104 -7.05 -3.69 -5.78
C ARG A 104 -7.69 -4.82 -4.97
N ALA A 105 -7.17 -5.08 -3.77
CA ALA A 105 -7.75 -6.08 -2.88
C ALA A 105 -9.18 -5.70 -2.48
N TRP A 106 -9.43 -4.41 -2.24
CA TRP A 106 -10.71 -3.89 -1.82
C TRP A 106 -11.77 -3.94 -2.92
N ASP A 107 -11.39 -3.69 -4.18
CA ASP A 107 -12.28 -3.86 -5.32
C ASP A 107 -12.75 -5.32 -5.45
N LEU A 108 -11.86 -6.29 -5.20
CA LEU A 108 -12.21 -7.70 -5.17
C LEU A 108 -13.08 -8.06 -3.96
N LEU A 109 -12.85 -7.44 -2.81
CA LEU A 109 -13.65 -7.62 -1.60
C LEU A 109 -15.10 -7.15 -1.83
N GLU A 110 -15.29 -5.95 -2.38
CA GLU A 110 -16.62 -5.42 -2.71
C GLU A 110 -17.33 -6.25 -3.79
N ALA A 111 -16.58 -6.79 -4.75
CA ALA A 111 -17.12 -7.70 -5.76
C ALA A 111 -17.44 -9.11 -5.22
N GLY A 112 -17.19 -9.40 -3.93
CA GLY A 112 -17.38 -10.73 -3.34
C GLY A 112 -16.39 -11.79 -3.85
N ARG A 113 -15.28 -11.36 -4.46
CA ARG A 113 -14.25 -12.22 -5.06
C ARG A 113 -13.03 -12.42 -4.16
N LEU A 114 -12.97 -11.71 -3.04
CA LEU A 114 -11.94 -11.85 -2.02
C LEU A 114 -12.57 -11.77 -0.63
N GLU A 115 -12.30 -12.74 0.23
CA GLU A 115 -12.74 -12.67 1.64
C GLU A 115 -11.80 -11.76 2.44
N GLN A 116 -12.35 -11.03 3.42
CA GLN A 116 -11.57 -10.10 4.25
C GLN A 116 -10.35 -10.75 4.94
N THR A 117 -10.47 -12.02 5.35
CA THR A 117 -9.40 -12.80 6.00
C THR A 117 -8.23 -13.11 5.05
N LYS A 118 -8.44 -12.96 3.73
CA LYS A 118 -7.45 -13.27 2.68
C LYS A 118 -6.74 -12.02 2.16
N ILE A 119 -7.13 -10.82 2.57
CA ILE A 119 -6.55 -9.56 2.06
C ILE A 119 -5.05 -9.49 2.33
N SER A 120 -4.59 -9.79 3.54
CA SER A 120 -3.17 -9.76 3.89
C SER A 120 -2.32 -10.69 3.03
N GLN A 121 -2.83 -11.90 2.73
CA GLN A 121 -2.15 -12.85 1.83
C GLN A 121 -2.15 -12.36 0.38
N PHE A 122 -3.26 -11.75 -0.06
CA PHE A 122 -3.37 -11.13 -1.38
C PHE A 122 -2.31 -10.03 -1.57
N LEU A 123 -2.16 -9.13 -0.59
CA LEU A 123 -1.18 -8.05 -0.64
C LEU A 123 0.26 -8.58 -0.79
N LEU A 124 0.64 -9.58 0.00
CA LEU A 124 1.97 -10.18 -0.06
C LEU A 124 2.23 -10.88 -1.40
N ARG A 125 1.22 -11.56 -1.96
CA ARG A 125 1.31 -12.19 -3.28
C ARG A 125 1.49 -11.15 -4.38
N GLU A 126 0.67 -10.10 -4.40
CA GLU A 126 0.78 -9.05 -5.41
C GLU A 126 2.09 -8.27 -5.30
N LEU A 127 2.60 -8.07 -4.09
CA LEU A 127 3.93 -7.48 -3.88
C LEU A 127 5.02 -8.33 -4.52
N ARG A 128 4.95 -9.66 -4.38
CA ARG A 128 5.90 -10.58 -5.01
C ARG A 128 5.83 -10.49 -6.52
N VAL A 129 4.62 -10.53 -7.10
CA VAL A 129 4.41 -10.39 -8.55
C VAL A 129 4.94 -9.03 -9.05
N PHE A 130 4.69 -7.95 -8.32
CA PHE A 130 5.21 -6.62 -8.65
C PHE A 130 6.75 -6.60 -8.67
N LYS A 131 7.39 -7.19 -7.65
CA LYS A 131 8.87 -7.28 -7.58
C LYS A 131 9.47 -8.16 -8.68
N GLU A 132 8.82 -9.28 -9.02
CA GLU A 132 9.25 -10.17 -10.10
C GLU A 132 9.08 -9.51 -11.48
N GLY A 133 7.97 -8.79 -11.70
CA GLY A 133 7.73 -8.02 -12.91
C GLY A 133 8.67 -6.82 -13.07
N ASP A 134 9.02 -6.14 -11.97
CA ASP A 134 10.02 -5.07 -11.97
C ASP A 134 11.43 -5.61 -12.22
N ALA A 135 11.78 -6.77 -11.64
CA ALA A 135 13.05 -7.44 -11.90
C ALA A 135 13.20 -7.82 -13.39
N ALA A 136 12.15 -8.36 -14.01
CA ALA A 136 12.13 -8.70 -15.43
C ALA A 136 12.23 -7.46 -16.35
N LYS A 137 11.61 -6.33 -15.98
CA LYS A 137 11.74 -5.07 -16.72
C LYS A 137 13.09 -4.37 -16.51
N SER A 138 13.76 -4.65 -15.40
CA SER A 138 15.04 -4.05 -15.06
C SER A 138 16.25 -4.70 -15.75
N HIS A 139 16.06 -5.77 -16.52
CA HIS A 139 17.11 -6.39 -17.33
C HIS A 139 16.67 -6.48 -18.78
N GLU A 140 16.85 -5.39 -19.53
CA GLU A 140 16.63 -5.37 -20.96
C GLU A 140 17.99 -5.40 -21.67
N THR A 141 18.21 -6.41 -22.52
CA THR A 141 19.39 -6.52 -23.38
C THR A 141 18.95 -6.53 -24.83
N GLN A 142 19.36 -5.52 -25.59
CA GLN A 142 19.15 -5.42 -27.02
C GLN A 142 20.44 -5.76 -27.76
N THR A 143 20.39 -6.69 -28.70
CA THR A 143 21.52 -6.99 -29.59
C THR A 143 21.66 -5.91 -30.66
N LEU A 144 22.88 -5.41 -30.84
CA LEU A 144 23.22 -4.53 -31.95
C LEU A 144 23.73 -5.37 -33.12
N ALA A 145 23.10 -5.23 -34.28
CA ALA A 145 23.48 -5.96 -35.49
C ALA A 145 23.60 -5.03 -36.70
N ARG A 146 24.60 -5.28 -37.55
CA ARG A 146 24.80 -4.61 -38.85
C ARG A 146 24.95 -5.70 -39.90
N ASN A 147 24.15 -5.62 -40.97
CA ASN A 147 24.14 -6.62 -42.05
C ASN A 147 23.98 -8.08 -41.56
N GLY A 148 23.18 -8.29 -40.50
CA GLY A 148 22.94 -9.62 -39.92
C GLY A 148 24.05 -10.15 -39.01
N GLN A 149 25.17 -9.44 -38.87
CA GLN A 149 26.24 -9.79 -37.92
C GLN A 149 26.07 -9.04 -36.59
N SER A 150 26.12 -9.77 -35.48
CA SER A 150 26.07 -9.19 -34.13
C SER A 150 27.35 -8.42 -33.84
N MET A 151 27.21 -7.11 -33.71
CA MET A 151 28.27 -6.15 -33.37
C MET A 151 28.43 -5.95 -31.86
N GLY A 152 27.43 -6.32 -31.08
CA GLY A 152 27.44 -6.08 -29.65
C GLY A 152 26.05 -6.10 -29.03
N SER A 153 25.93 -5.41 -27.90
CA SER A 153 24.68 -5.32 -27.14
C SER A 153 24.60 -4.01 -26.35
N ILE A 154 23.39 -3.49 -26.22
CA ILE A 154 23.05 -2.47 -25.23
C ILE A 154 22.26 -3.18 -24.15
N SER A 155 22.67 -3.01 -22.90
CA SER A 155 21.99 -3.59 -21.74
C SER A 155 21.72 -2.51 -20.71
N ARG A 156 20.58 -2.60 -20.04
CA ARG A 156 20.21 -1.70 -18.94
C ARG A 156 19.96 -2.51 -17.68
N ASP A 157 20.48 -2.01 -16.56
CA ASP A 157 20.11 -2.42 -15.21
C ASP A 157 19.56 -1.23 -14.40
N LYS A 158 19.26 -1.45 -13.12
CA LYS A 158 18.73 -0.40 -12.21
C LYS A 158 19.67 0.78 -11.98
N LYS A 159 20.96 0.66 -12.30
CA LYS A 159 22.03 1.64 -12.02
C LYS A 159 22.79 2.08 -13.27
N HIS A 160 22.86 1.25 -14.30
CA HIS A 160 23.74 1.45 -15.45
C HIS A 160 23.03 1.18 -16.77
N LEU A 161 23.37 1.98 -17.78
CA LEU A 161 23.23 1.62 -19.19
C LEU A 161 24.64 1.22 -19.69
N VAL A 162 24.78 -0.02 -20.17
CA VAL A 162 26.06 -0.58 -20.60
C VAL A 162 25.98 -0.93 -22.08
N ILE A 163 26.86 -0.31 -22.87
CA ILE A 163 27.05 -0.60 -24.28
C ILE A 163 28.32 -1.45 -24.41
N LYS A 164 28.19 -2.66 -24.95
CA LYS A 164 29.32 -3.55 -25.29
C LYS A 164 29.38 -3.69 -26.79
N LEU A 165 30.51 -3.34 -27.39
CA LEU A 165 30.77 -3.51 -28.82
C LEU A 165 32.00 -4.40 -28.98
N LYS A 166 31.99 -5.26 -29.98
CA LYS A 166 33.19 -6.02 -30.33
C LYS A 166 34.17 -5.09 -31.04
N ILE A 167 35.46 -5.21 -30.72
CA ILE A 167 36.48 -4.29 -31.26
C ILE A 167 36.81 -4.59 -32.73
N ASP A 168 36.61 -5.83 -33.17
CA ASP A 168 36.85 -6.30 -34.52
C ASP A 168 35.87 -5.74 -35.57
N VAL A 169 34.78 -5.11 -35.13
CA VAL A 169 33.74 -4.54 -36.00
C VAL A 169 33.70 -3.00 -35.96
N LEU A 170 34.61 -2.35 -35.24
CA LEU A 170 34.73 -0.90 -35.11
C LEU A 170 36.06 -0.43 -35.72
N SER A 171 36.02 0.60 -36.56
CA SER A 171 37.24 1.34 -36.91
C SER A 171 37.63 2.34 -35.81
N ASP A 172 38.90 2.74 -35.77
CA ASP A 172 39.39 3.77 -34.84
C ASP A 172 38.60 5.09 -34.98
N GLU A 173 38.19 5.43 -36.20
CA GLU A 173 37.37 6.62 -36.48
C GLU A 173 35.93 6.48 -35.95
N GLU A 174 35.32 5.30 -36.07
CA GLU A 174 33.99 5.02 -35.53
C GLU A 174 34.02 5.03 -33.99
N GLU A 175 35.07 4.48 -33.36
CA GLU A 175 35.25 4.54 -31.91
C GLU A 175 35.40 5.99 -31.43
N ALA A 176 36.23 6.80 -32.08
CA ALA A 176 36.43 8.20 -31.72
C ALA A 176 35.12 9.00 -31.82
N LYS A 177 34.31 8.77 -32.85
CA LYS A 177 32.99 9.39 -33.01
C LYS A 177 32.04 8.99 -31.88
N LEU A 178 32.00 7.70 -31.52
CA LEU A 178 31.13 7.22 -30.45
C LEU A 178 31.52 7.83 -29.09
N ARG A 179 32.81 7.92 -28.79
CA ARG A 179 33.31 8.55 -27.56
C ARG A 179 32.90 10.02 -27.47
N ASN A 180 33.15 10.77 -28.54
CA ASN A 180 32.79 12.20 -28.59
C ASN A 180 31.28 12.40 -28.45
N PHE A 181 30.47 11.57 -29.10
CA PHE A 181 29.02 11.62 -28.97
C PHE A 181 28.55 11.38 -27.53
N ILE A 182 29.11 10.38 -26.84
CA ILE A 182 28.79 10.11 -25.43
C ILE A 182 29.22 11.29 -24.55
N GLU A 183 30.40 11.86 -24.77
CA GLU A 183 30.87 13.03 -24.03
C GLU A 183 29.94 14.24 -24.21
N GLN A 184 29.54 14.55 -25.44
CA GLN A 184 28.59 15.62 -25.73
C GLN A 184 27.22 15.39 -25.08
N LEU A 185 26.70 14.16 -25.13
CA LEU A 185 25.46 13.78 -24.45
C LEU A 185 25.56 14.01 -22.94
N THR A 186 26.68 13.64 -22.32
CA THR A 186 26.87 13.81 -20.87
C THR A 186 27.10 15.26 -20.45
N ALA A 187 27.64 16.10 -21.34
CA ALA A 187 27.82 17.52 -21.11
C ALA A 187 26.52 18.34 -21.31
N GLY A 188 25.45 17.72 -21.83
CA GLY A 188 24.18 18.39 -22.12
C GLY A 188 24.24 19.30 -23.36
N SER A 189 25.18 19.05 -24.27
CA SER A 189 25.49 19.90 -25.44
C SER A 189 24.94 19.35 -26.76
N VAL A 190 23.87 18.56 -26.71
CA VAL A 190 23.24 17.89 -27.88
C VAL A 190 21.90 18.52 -28.21
#